data_AF-A0A3D5SZR2-F1
#
_entry.id   AF-A0A3D5SZR2-F1
#
_cell.length_a   1.000
_cell.length_b   1.000
_cell.length_c   1.000
_cell.angle_alpha   90.00
_cell.angle_beta   90.00
_cell.angle_gamma   90.00
#
_symmetry.space_group_name_H-M   'P 1'
#
loop_
_entity.id
_entity.type
_entity.pdbx_description
1 polymer ?
#
loop_
_entity_poly.entity_id
_entity_poly.type
_entity_poly.pdbx_seq_one_letter_code
_entity_poly.pdbx_strand_id
1 'polypeptide(L)'
;MSKSSVSATSAVGRKILDYSPEFIAFPPCRIAVLEDSARRIWLVTLDWDVTWMDTSAHPDKIGEDLRKDAIRIREVMEDIMLAAARGDL
;
A
#
# COMPACT_ATOMS: atom_id res chain seq x y z
N MET A 1 -15.10 -22.52 4.64
CA MET A 1 -14.55 -21.16 4.81
C MET A 1 -14.96 -20.32 3.60
N SER A 2 -15.88 -19.39 3.82
CA SER A 2 -16.57 -18.62 2.79
C SER A 2 -15.67 -17.54 2.18
N LYS A 3 -15.73 -17.36 0.86
CA LYS A 3 -15.03 -16.35 0.05
C LYS A 3 -15.55 -14.92 0.26
N SER A 4 -15.92 -14.54 1.48
CA SER A 4 -16.62 -13.29 1.76
C SER A 4 -15.78 -12.39 2.67
N SER A 5 -14.98 -11.46 2.09
CA SER A 5 -14.71 -10.14 2.69
C SER A 5 -13.66 -9.27 1.95
N VAL A 6 -12.71 -9.83 1.18
CA VAL A 6 -11.62 -9.02 0.61
C VAL A 6 -11.88 -8.59 -0.84
N SER A 7 -12.96 -7.83 -1.06
CA SER A 7 -13.40 -7.38 -2.40
C SER A 7 -12.73 -6.09 -2.90
N ALA A 8 -12.00 -5.35 -2.06
CA ALA A 8 -11.42 -4.03 -2.40
C ALA A 8 -9.87 -4.03 -2.52
N THR A 9 -9.21 -5.17 -2.32
CA THR A 9 -7.74 -5.28 -2.40
C THR A 9 -7.33 -5.71 -3.81
N SER A 10 -6.32 -5.05 -4.39
CA SER A 10 -5.75 -5.40 -5.71
C SER A 10 -5.26 -6.85 -5.74
N ALA A 11 -5.09 -7.41 -6.94
CA ALA A 11 -4.53 -8.76 -7.11
C ALA A 11 -3.15 -8.90 -6.46
N VAL A 12 -2.33 -7.84 -6.52
CA VAL A 12 -1.02 -7.77 -5.85
C VAL A 12 -1.19 -7.79 -4.34
N GLY A 13 -2.08 -6.95 -3.79
CA GLY A 13 -2.35 -6.93 -2.35
C GLY A 13 -2.88 -8.26 -1.84
N ARG A 14 -3.69 -8.99 -2.62
CA ARG A 14 -4.10 -10.36 -2.26
C ARG A 14 -2.90 -11.28 -2.11
N LYS A 15 -1.94 -11.25 -3.05
CA LYS A 15 -0.71 -12.06 -2.96
C LYS A 15 0.13 -11.68 -1.75
N ILE A 16 0.23 -10.40 -1.39
CA ILE A 16 0.96 -9.97 -0.17
C ILE A 16 0.31 -10.56 1.09
N LEU A 17 -1.03 -10.60 1.15
CA LEU A 17 -1.76 -11.18 2.28
C LEU A 17 -1.53 -12.68 2.46
N ASP A 18 -1.14 -13.40 1.41
CA ASP A 18 -0.77 -14.82 1.52
C ASP A 18 0.53 -15.00 2.32
N TYR A 19 1.42 -14.01 2.33
CA TYR A 19 2.67 -14.02 3.12
C TYR A 19 2.51 -13.35 4.48
N SER A 20 1.69 -12.30 4.57
CA SER A 20 1.50 -11.51 5.78
C SER A 20 0.02 -11.14 5.93
N PRO A 21 -0.79 -12.01 6.58
CA PRO A 21 -2.21 -11.75 6.80
C PRO A 21 -2.47 -10.49 7.63
N GLU A 22 -1.57 -10.13 8.54
CA GLU A 22 -1.63 -8.91 9.37
C GLU A 22 -1.59 -7.63 8.53
N PHE A 23 -1.06 -7.69 7.30
CA PHE A 23 -1.09 -6.57 6.38
C PHE A 23 -2.53 -6.15 6.02
N ILE A 24 -3.56 -6.96 6.30
CA ILE A 24 -4.99 -6.62 6.08
C ILE A 24 -5.46 -5.39 6.84
N ALA A 25 -4.75 -4.97 7.90
CA ALA A 25 -5.09 -3.78 8.67
C ALA A 25 -4.92 -2.47 7.88
N PHE A 26 -4.09 -2.48 6.85
CA PHE A 26 -3.72 -1.30 6.06
C PHE A 26 -4.52 -1.05 4.78
N PRO A 27 -4.93 -2.05 3.97
CA PRO A 27 -5.82 -1.85 2.83
C PRO A 27 -7.25 -1.49 3.26
N PRO A 28 -8.06 -0.91 2.36
CA PRO A 28 -7.73 -0.50 0.99
C PRO A 28 -6.77 0.69 0.93
N CYS A 29 -6.25 1.03 -0.26
CA CYS A 29 -5.39 2.20 -0.48
C CYS A 29 -6.12 3.48 -0.05
N ARG A 30 -5.84 3.97 1.15
CA ARG A 30 -6.46 5.17 1.72
C ARG A 30 -5.47 6.32 1.64
N ILE A 31 -5.92 7.42 1.04
CA ILE A 31 -5.24 8.71 1.14
C ILE A 31 -6.05 9.56 2.12
N ALA A 32 -5.40 10.08 3.14
CA ALA A 32 -5.96 11.02 4.10
C ALA A 32 -5.48 12.44 3.79
N VAL A 33 -6.36 13.42 3.98
CA VAL A 33 -6.02 14.84 4.01
C VAL A 33 -5.89 15.26 5.47
N LEU A 34 -4.76 15.83 5.83
CA LEU A 34 -4.48 16.31 7.19
C LEU A 34 -4.12 17.79 7.16
N GLU A 35 -4.75 18.61 8.01
CA GLU A 35 -4.29 19.96 8.29
C GLU A 35 -3.53 19.97 9.62
N ASP A 36 -2.30 20.47 9.63
CA ASP A 36 -1.49 20.58 10.84
C ASP A 36 -1.71 21.89 11.62
N SER A 37 -1.10 22.03 12.79
CA SER A 37 -1.20 23.24 13.62
C SER A 37 -0.62 24.51 12.98
N ALA A 38 0.19 24.36 11.93
CA ALA A 38 0.73 25.46 11.14
C ALA A 38 -0.14 25.81 9.92
N ARG A 39 -1.35 25.24 9.81
CA ARG A 39 -2.27 25.38 8.67
C ARG A 39 -1.69 24.90 7.34
N ARG A 40 -0.80 23.91 7.38
CA ARG A 40 -0.35 23.21 6.17
C ARG A 40 -1.23 22.00 5.92
N ILE A 41 -1.59 21.81 4.66
CA ILE A 41 -2.37 20.67 4.19
C ILE A 41 -1.41 19.58 3.70
N TRP A 42 -1.65 18.35 4.13
CA TRP A 42 -0.85 17.17 3.82
C TRP A 42 -1.73 16.11 3.18
N LEU A 43 -1.18 15.43 2.17
CA LEU A 43 -1.71 14.15 1.70
C LEU A 43 -0.88 13.04 2.33
N VAL A 44 -1.55 12.08 2.97
CA VAL A 44 -0.89 10.99 3.72
C VAL A 44 -1.45 9.66 3.25
N THR A 45 -0.57 8.71 2.94
CA THR A 45 -0.91 7.32 2.65
C THR A 45 0.03 6.41 3.41
N LEU A 46 -0.35 5.14 3.61
CA LEU A 46 0.63 4.11 3.91
C LEU A 46 1.55 3.92 2.69
N ASP A 47 2.86 3.90 2.94
CA ASP A 47 3.86 3.54 1.94
C ASP A 47 3.72 2.05 1.55
N TRP A 48 3.75 1.77 0.25
CA TRP A 48 3.70 0.42 -0.32
C TRP A 48 5.07 -0.25 -0.41
N ASP A 49 6.08 0.30 0.28
CA ASP A 49 7.33 -0.38 0.51
C ASP A 49 7.12 -1.75 1.20
N VAL A 50 7.52 -2.83 0.53
CA VAL A 50 7.43 -4.20 1.03
C VAL A 50 8.78 -4.76 1.50
N THR A 51 9.81 -3.92 1.63
CA THR A 51 11.13 -4.35 2.13
C THR A 51 11.09 -4.91 3.56
N TRP A 52 10.13 -4.47 4.39
CA TRP A 52 9.89 -5.06 5.72
C TRP A 52 9.52 -6.54 5.65
N MET A 53 9.08 -7.06 4.50
CA MET A 53 8.82 -8.49 4.34
C MET A 53 10.09 -9.35 4.36
N ASP A 54 11.26 -8.75 4.12
CA ASP A 54 12.56 -9.44 4.23
C ASP A 54 12.88 -9.88 5.66
N THR A 55 12.20 -9.28 6.65
CA THR A 55 12.31 -9.62 8.07
C THR A 55 11.03 -10.26 8.63
N SER A 56 10.04 -10.56 7.77
CA SER A 56 8.81 -11.23 8.20
C SER A 56 9.08 -12.66 8.68
N ALA A 57 8.21 -13.16 9.57
CA ALA A 57 8.31 -14.52 10.11
C ALA A 57 7.86 -15.61 9.11
N HIS A 58 7.49 -15.22 7.88
CA HIS A 58 7.05 -16.15 6.86
C HIS A 58 8.24 -17.02 6.39
N PRO A 59 8.07 -18.35 6.24
CA PRO A 59 9.17 -19.25 5.87
C PRO A 59 9.71 -18.94 4.47
N ASP A 60 8.84 -18.48 3.57
CA ASP A 60 9.20 -18.07 2.22
C ASP A 60 9.34 -16.56 2.12
N LYS A 61 10.40 -16.10 1.43
CA LYS A 61 10.54 -14.70 1.03
C LYS A 61 9.61 -14.38 -0.14
N ILE A 62 9.21 -13.12 -0.25
CA ILE A 62 8.49 -12.68 -1.44
C ILE A 62 9.34 -12.87 -2.71
N GLY A 63 8.70 -13.39 -3.76
CA GLY A 63 9.32 -13.48 -5.08
C GLY A 63 9.65 -12.10 -5.64
N GLU A 64 10.66 -12.04 -6.51
CA GLU A 64 11.14 -10.80 -7.14
C GLU A 64 10.02 -10.11 -7.93
N ASP A 65 9.18 -10.87 -8.64
CA ASP A 65 8.07 -10.32 -9.43
C ASP A 65 7.01 -9.67 -8.54
N LEU A 66 6.68 -10.29 -7.40
CA LEU A 66 5.72 -9.70 -6.46
C LEU A 66 6.27 -8.42 -5.83
N ARG A 67 7.59 -8.36 -5.59
CA ARG A 67 8.26 -7.15 -5.12
C ARG A 67 8.19 -6.03 -6.17
N LYS A 68 8.47 -6.35 -7.44
CA LYS A 68 8.36 -5.38 -8.56
C LYS A 68 6.94 -4.85 -8.69
N ASP A 69 5.94 -5.73 -8.58
CA ASP A 69 4.53 -5.33 -8.60
C ASP A 69 4.17 -4.37 -7.45
N ALA A 70 4.67 -4.63 -6.24
CA ALA A 70 4.45 -3.75 -5.09
C ALA A 70 5.14 -2.38 -5.25
N ILE A 71 6.39 -2.36 -5.73
CA ILE A 71 7.13 -1.13 -6.04
C ILE A 71 6.38 -0.30 -7.08
N ARG A 72 5.87 -0.95 -8.13
CA ARG A 72 5.07 -0.25 -9.16
C ARG A 72 3.80 0.38 -8.57
N ILE A 73 3.14 -0.26 -7.60
CA ILE A 73 1.99 0.34 -6.90
C ILE A 73 2.43 1.58 -6.12
N ARG A 74 3.55 1.49 -5.38
CA ARG A 74 4.12 2.62 -4.65
C ARG A 74 4.39 3.81 -5.57
N GLU A 75 5.09 3.60 -6.68
CA GLU A 75 5.44 4.64 -7.65
C GLU A 75 4.19 5.31 -8.23
N VAL A 76 3.20 4.53 -8.64
CA VAL A 76 1.93 5.07 -9.16
C VAL A 76 1.18 5.87 -8.10
N MET A 77 1.16 5.41 -6.85
CA MET A 77 0.51 6.13 -5.74
C MET A 77 1.24 7.44 -5.43
N GLU A 78 2.57 7.44 -5.43
CA GLU A 78 3.39 8.63 -5.24
C GLU A 78 3.16 9.65 -6.35
N ASP A 79 3.13 9.23 -7.61
CA ASP A 79 2.81 10.08 -8.75
C ASP A 79 1.44 10.75 -8.62
N ILE A 80 0.41 9.98 -8.23
CA ILE A 80 -0.95 10.49 -7.99
C ILE A 80 -0.94 11.51 -6.85
N MET A 81 -0.26 11.21 -5.75
CA MET A 81 -0.20 12.12 -4.60
C MET A 81 0.53 13.42 -4.92
N LEU A 82 1.64 13.34 -5.65
CA LEU A 82 2.40 14.52 -6.08
C LEU A 82 1.59 15.37 -7.06
N ALA A 83 0.89 14.74 -8.00
CA ALA A 83 0.00 15.45 -8.92
C ALA A 83 -1.15 16.13 -8.18
N ALA A 84 -1.79 15.43 -7.23
CA ALA A 84 -2.84 16.00 -6.37
C ALA A 84 -2.33 17.15 -5.50
N ALA A 85 -1.12 17.04 -4.94
CA ALA A 85 -0.51 18.10 -4.12
C ALA A 85 -0.15 19.36 -4.93
N ARG A 86 0.19 19.19 -6.22
CA ARG A 86 0.45 20.31 -7.15
C ARG A 86 -0.82 20.89 -7.77
N GLY A 87 -1.93 20.16 -7.77
CA GLY A 87 -3.17 20.53 -8.44
C GLY A 87 -3.16 20.22 -9.94
N ASP A 88 -2.42 19.20 -10.36
CA ASP A 88 -2.28 18.79 -11.77
C ASP A 88 -3.40 17.86 -12.27
N LEU A 89 -4.33 17.44 -11.38
CA LEU A 89 -5.41 16.46 -11.65
C LEU A 89 -6.80 17.10 -11.68
#